data_AF-A0A350V2T7-F1
#
_entry.id   AF-A0A350V2T7-F1
#
_cell.length_a   1.000
_cell.length_b   1.000
_cell.length_c   1.000
_cell.angle_alpha   90.00
_cell.angle_beta   90.00
_cell.angle_gamma   90.00
#
_symmetry.space_group_name_H-M   'P 1'
#
loop_
_entity.id
_entity.type
_entity.pdbx_description
1 polymer ?
#
loop_
_entity_poly.entity_id
_entity_poly.type
_entity_poly.pdbx_seq_one_letter_code
_entity_poly.pdbx_strand_id
1 'polypeptide(L)'
;MLKDIKNTIKQSAVYGLSRISTKLIAFILLPLLTLNFSVQEYGVYVLTESLWQILWAIFLFGFESGVVRWYLEITDEFKRKRFLFSVAAFLLLFNSLLFIAIYLLSPQLSGLVYENTGLSKFVVYAAMIAAVESFSFIIFLLLRIEEKAKLYSALAVLSTLISLLLQIYFLQYTLIKLEGVFIAKIAAPALIIFVLLPYFIRHIKFGFERTLLTDLLKYSFPVMIASLVITLLNQVDRYILGYFSGLKDVGIYGLAYNISGLVNFLVVSPFSLAFTVISWKKLKDENAKRFYTKTITYLFLGVTYISLMIALFTPHLIKVFAMKTDYWLAAQYVPWIILAMPFYGIHFVGVFSFYVTKKTKYVFISYFIALVVNVICNFIFIPMFGIYGASFVNLGSFFVLCLVIYHFSKKNYFFKYEWYKIFLMLFVYAALAAPFFYFTFENRLLEIALKFLAVISYPFILYMFNFYEPIEIKSFRGFINKYLFRIKV
;
A
#
# COMPACT_ATOMS: atom_id res chain seq x y z
N MET A 1 29.35 -5.35 -14.51
CA MET A 1 28.74 -5.95 -13.30
C MET A 1 28.69 -5.01 -12.09
N LEU A 2 29.81 -4.62 -11.46
CA LEU A 2 29.78 -3.72 -10.28
C LEU A 2 29.26 -2.31 -10.59
N LYS A 3 29.57 -1.79 -11.79
CA LYS A 3 29.05 -0.52 -12.31
C LYS A 3 27.53 -0.56 -12.52
N ASP A 4 27.03 -1.67 -13.05
CA ASP A 4 25.59 -1.88 -13.27
C ASP A 4 24.84 -1.98 -11.94
N ILE A 5 25.38 -2.73 -10.98
CA ILE A 5 24.82 -2.81 -9.61
C ILE A 5 24.79 -1.43 -8.95
N LYS A 6 25.87 -0.64 -9.07
CA LYS A 6 25.94 0.73 -8.53
C LYS A 6 24.91 1.65 -9.20
N ASN A 7 24.73 1.52 -10.52
CA ASN A 7 23.73 2.26 -11.27
C ASN A 7 22.30 1.87 -10.87
N THR A 8 22.00 0.57 -10.74
CA THR A 8 20.68 0.09 -10.28
C THR A 8 20.35 0.60 -8.89
N ILE A 9 21.31 0.59 -7.95
CA ILE A 9 21.11 1.12 -6.58
C ILE A 9 20.84 2.62 -6.62
N LYS A 10 21.63 3.38 -7.39
CA LYS A 10 21.45 4.82 -7.53
C LYS A 10 20.10 5.18 -8.15
N GLN A 11 19.69 4.48 -9.20
CA GLN A 11 18.38 4.69 -9.82
C GLN A 11 17.25 4.28 -8.87
N SER A 12 17.37 3.15 -8.17
CA SER A 12 16.39 2.70 -7.18
C SER A 12 16.23 3.70 -6.03
N ALA A 13 17.32 4.35 -5.58
CA ALA A 13 17.27 5.39 -4.57
C ALA A 13 16.53 6.64 -5.07
N VAL A 14 16.78 7.06 -6.32
CA VAL A 14 16.11 8.20 -6.95
C VAL A 14 14.61 7.93 -7.14
N TYR A 15 14.25 6.74 -7.61
CA TYR A 15 12.85 6.30 -7.69
C TYR A 15 12.20 6.18 -6.30
N GLY A 16 12.93 5.64 -5.32
CA GLY A 16 12.49 5.51 -3.94
C GLY A 16 12.18 6.85 -3.30
N LEU A 17 13.02 7.87 -3.51
CA LEU A 17 12.80 9.23 -3.04
C LEU A 17 11.48 9.79 -3.55
N SER A 18 11.19 9.68 -4.86
CA SER A 18 9.91 10.15 -5.41
C SER A 18 8.71 9.47 -4.75
N ARG A 19 8.76 8.15 -4.52
CA ARG A 19 7.70 7.39 -3.86
C ARG A 19 7.52 7.74 -2.39
N ILE A 20 8.60 8.14 -1.71
CA ILE A 20 8.56 8.63 -0.33
C ILE A 20 7.90 10.02 -0.29
N SER A 21 8.32 10.92 -1.20
CA SER A 21 7.76 12.26 -1.31
C SER A 21 6.24 12.24 -1.52
N THR A 22 5.74 11.34 -2.38
CA THR A 22 4.29 11.25 -2.61
C THR A 22 3.50 10.81 -1.40
N LYS A 23 4.05 9.92 -0.57
CA LYS A 23 3.42 9.50 0.69
C LYS A 23 3.48 10.58 1.77
N LEU A 24 4.58 11.34 1.87
CA LEU A 24 4.65 12.49 2.79
C LEU A 24 3.59 13.53 2.46
N ILE A 25 3.39 13.81 1.16
CA ILE A 25 2.36 14.72 0.68
C ILE A 25 0.95 14.27 1.11
N ALA A 26 0.66 12.96 1.03
CA ALA A 26 -0.62 12.43 1.50
C ALA A 26 -0.86 12.67 3.01
N PHE A 27 0.20 12.62 3.84
CA PHE A 27 0.10 12.94 5.27
C PHE A 27 -0.07 14.44 5.54
N ILE A 28 0.51 15.31 4.71
CA ILE A 28 0.30 16.78 4.79
C ILE A 28 -1.14 17.15 4.41
N LEU A 29 -1.73 16.40 3.48
CA LEU A 29 -3.11 16.62 3.04
C LEU A 29 -4.13 16.19 4.11
N LEU A 30 -3.81 15.17 4.93
CA LEU A 30 -4.74 14.59 5.89
C LEU A 30 -5.39 15.61 6.87
N PRO A 31 -4.64 16.51 7.55
CA PRO A 31 -5.22 17.58 8.36
C PRO A 31 -6.12 18.53 7.59
N LEU A 32 -5.81 18.80 6.32
CA LEU A 32 -6.60 19.70 5.49
C LEU A 32 -7.95 19.07 5.10
N LEU A 33 -7.97 17.76 4.83
CA LEU A 33 -9.20 17.03 4.54
C LEU A 33 -10.09 16.96 5.77
N THR A 34 -9.56 16.58 6.92
CA THR A 34 -10.34 16.43 8.17
C THR A 34 -10.83 17.78 8.71
N LEU A 35 -10.11 18.88 8.45
CA LEU A 35 -10.57 20.23 8.75
C LEU A 35 -11.73 20.66 7.84
N ASN A 36 -11.66 20.35 6.53
CA ASN A 36 -12.65 20.85 5.57
C ASN A 36 -13.89 19.96 5.44
N PHE A 37 -13.77 18.65 5.68
CA PHE A 37 -14.87 17.69 5.49
C PHE A 37 -15.50 17.29 6.82
N SER A 38 -16.80 17.06 6.80
CA SER A 38 -17.48 16.24 7.81
C SER A 38 -17.02 14.79 7.73
N VAL A 39 -17.22 14.02 8.80
CA VAL A 39 -16.85 12.59 8.82
C VAL A 39 -17.56 11.80 7.71
N GLN A 40 -18.79 12.18 7.36
CA GLN A 40 -19.56 11.58 6.27
C GLN A 40 -18.95 11.87 4.89
N GLU A 41 -18.63 13.13 4.61
CA GLU A 41 -17.97 13.51 3.35
C GLU A 41 -16.59 12.86 3.23
N TYR A 42 -15.87 12.71 4.34
CA TYR A 42 -14.63 11.95 4.35
C TYR A 42 -14.86 10.44 4.13
N GLY A 43 -15.99 9.89 4.58
CA GLY A 43 -16.43 8.55 4.20
C GLY A 43 -16.64 8.40 2.69
N VAL A 44 -17.29 9.36 2.04
CA VAL A 44 -17.41 9.41 0.57
C VAL A 44 -16.02 9.48 -0.06
N TYR A 45 -15.12 10.32 0.47
CA TYR A 45 -13.74 10.40 0.01
C TYR A 45 -13.05 9.04 0.06
N VAL A 46 -13.11 8.37 1.22
CA VAL A 46 -12.47 7.07 1.46
C VAL A 46 -13.01 6.00 0.50
N LEU A 47 -14.32 5.91 0.28
CA LEU A 47 -14.91 4.95 -0.66
C LEU A 47 -14.55 5.29 -2.11
N THR A 48 -14.55 6.56 -2.48
CA THR A 48 -14.15 6.99 -3.84
C THR A 48 -12.69 6.64 -4.12
N GLU A 49 -11.80 6.86 -3.15
CA GLU A 49 -10.38 6.46 -3.24
C GLU A 49 -10.23 4.94 -3.36
N SER A 50 -11.03 4.19 -2.61
CA SER A 50 -11.05 2.73 -2.70
C SER A 50 -11.52 2.27 -4.08
N LEU A 51 -12.49 2.97 -4.67
CA LEU A 51 -13.09 2.64 -5.95
C LEU A 51 -12.12 2.94 -7.07
N TRP A 52 -11.47 4.11 -7.01
CA TRP A 52 -10.40 4.46 -7.93
C TRP A 52 -9.31 3.40 -7.95
N GLN A 53 -8.85 2.89 -6.80
CA GLN A 53 -7.81 1.85 -6.76
C GLN A 53 -8.25 0.55 -7.44
N ILE A 54 -9.49 0.10 -7.17
CA ILE A 54 -10.06 -1.10 -7.81
C ILE A 54 -10.17 -0.89 -9.33
N LEU A 55 -10.69 0.26 -9.76
CA LEU A 55 -10.82 0.60 -11.17
C LEU A 55 -9.45 0.69 -11.83
N TRP A 56 -8.46 1.34 -11.21
CA TRP A 56 -7.11 1.46 -11.75
C TRP A 56 -6.46 0.10 -12.03
N ALA A 57 -6.66 -0.90 -11.15
CA ALA A 57 -6.19 -2.26 -11.37
C ALA A 57 -6.78 -2.90 -12.65
N ILE A 58 -8.01 -2.54 -13.03
CA ILE A 58 -8.70 -3.00 -14.24
C ILE A 58 -8.27 -2.17 -15.46
N PHE A 59 -8.33 -0.83 -15.36
CA PHE A 59 -7.98 0.11 -16.42
C PHE A 59 -6.54 -0.06 -16.90
N LEU A 60 -5.60 -0.43 -16.02
CA LEU A 60 -4.21 -0.69 -16.41
C LEU A 60 -4.01 -2.03 -17.15
N PHE A 61 -4.99 -2.94 -17.10
CA PHE A 61 -4.98 -4.24 -17.76
C PHE A 61 -3.76 -5.13 -17.47
N GLY A 62 -3.07 -4.91 -16.34
CA GLY A 62 -1.85 -5.67 -15.98
C GLY A 62 -0.61 -5.35 -16.82
N PHE A 63 -0.57 -4.20 -17.50
CA PHE A 63 0.53 -3.80 -18.39
C PHE A 63 1.85 -3.45 -17.68
N GLU A 64 1.85 -3.36 -16.35
CA GLU A 64 3.01 -3.01 -15.50
C GLU A 64 4.27 -3.83 -15.78
N SER A 65 4.11 -5.14 -15.97
CA SER A 65 5.20 -6.09 -16.22
C SER A 65 5.25 -6.54 -17.68
N GLY A 66 4.09 -6.66 -18.34
CA GLY A 66 3.99 -7.11 -19.73
C GLY A 66 4.68 -6.15 -20.70
N VAL A 67 4.37 -4.86 -20.64
CA VAL A 67 4.94 -3.89 -21.59
C VAL A 67 6.47 -3.81 -21.46
N VAL A 68 7.00 -3.86 -20.24
CA VAL A 68 8.46 -3.86 -20.00
C VAL A 68 9.12 -5.06 -20.68
N ARG A 69 8.56 -6.26 -20.48
CA ARG A 69 9.14 -7.49 -21.01
C ARG A 69 9.17 -7.48 -22.54
N TRP A 70 8.02 -7.24 -23.19
CA TRP A 70 7.94 -7.25 -24.65
C TRP A 70 8.72 -6.09 -25.28
N TYR A 71 8.70 -4.89 -24.68
CA TYR A 71 9.45 -3.74 -25.20
C TYR A 71 10.97 -4.00 -25.25
N LEU A 72 11.51 -4.67 -24.23
CA LEU A 72 12.94 -5.00 -24.15
C LEU A 72 13.34 -6.18 -25.05
N GLU A 73 12.42 -7.11 -25.34
CA GLU A 73 12.66 -8.25 -26.24
C GLU A 73 12.66 -7.83 -27.72
N ILE A 74 12.00 -6.72 -28.09
CA ILE A 74 11.94 -6.23 -29.47
C ILE A 74 13.22 -5.45 -29.82
N THR A 75 14.03 -6.03 -30.70
CA THR A 75 15.28 -5.43 -31.20
C THR A 75 15.04 -4.37 -32.28
N ASP A 76 14.06 -4.59 -33.15
CA ASP A 76 13.72 -3.66 -34.24
C ASP A 76 12.99 -2.42 -33.71
N GLU A 77 13.59 -1.23 -33.90
CA GLU A 77 13.06 0.03 -33.37
C GLU A 77 11.68 0.35 -33.96
N PHE A 78 11.47 0.08 -35.24
CA PHE A 78 10.22 0.40 -35.92
C PHE A 78 9.07 -0.46 -35.40
N LYS A 79 9.29 -1.77 -35.24
CA LYS A 79 8.36 -2.72 -34.63
C LYS A 79 8.11 -2.38 -33.17
N ARG A 80 9.13 -1.93 -32.43
CA ARG A 80 8.98 -1.48 -31.03
C ARG A 80 8.06 -0.26 -30.92
N LYS A 81 8.20 0.72 -31.82
CA LYS A 81 7.32 1.90 -31.89
C LYS A 81 5.88 1.54 -32.28
N ARG A 82 5.68 0.59 -33.22
CA ARG A 82 4.35 0.06 -33.56
C ARG A 82 3.72 -0.75 -32.43
N PHE A 83 4.52 -1.51 -31.70
CA PHE A 83 4.07 -2.20 -30.49
C PHE A 83 3.54 -1.23 -29.45
N LEU A 84 4.29 -0.16 -29.13
CA LEU A 84 3.80 0.89 -28.21
C LEU A 84 2.52 1.57 -28.71
N PHE A 85 2.42 1.83 -30.02
CA PHE A 85 1.18 2.34 -30.61
C PHE A 85 0.01 1.37 -30.38
N SER A 86 0.22 0.07 -30.59
CA SER A 86 -0.80 -0.97 -30.40
C SER A 86 -1.27 -1.04 -28.94
N VAL A 87 -0.33 -0.94 -27.99
CA VAL A 87 -0.61 -0.89 -26.55
C VAL A 87 -1.43 0.36 -26.20
N ALA A 88 -1.01 1.53 -26.65
CA ALA A 88 -1.70 2.79 -26.38
C ALA A 88 -3.11 2.84 -27.00
N ALA A 89 -3.25 2.36 -28.25
CA ALA A 89 -4.53 2.30 -28.94
C ALA A 89 -5.48 1.30 -28.28
N PHE A 90 -5.00 0.13 -27.87
CA PHE A 90 -5.79 -0.83 -27.09
C PHE A 90 -6.24 -0.21 -25.77
N LEU A 91 -5.32 0.39 -25.01
CA LEU A 91 -5.62 0.99 -23.72
C LEU A 91 -6.65 2.11 -23.86
N LEU A 92 -6.58 2.90 -24.94
CA LEU A 92 -7.55 3.97 -25.22
C LEU A 92 -8.93 3.41 -25.49
N LEU A 93 -9.02 2.46 -26.40
CA LEU A 93 -10.29 1.83 -26.74
C LEU A 93 -10.91 1.13 -25.53
N PHE A 94 -10.12 0.32 -24.82
CA PHE A 94 -10.57 -0.41 -23.64
C PHE A 94 -11.05 0.54 -22.53
N ASN A 95 -10.24 1.56 -22.19
CA ASN A 95 -10.59 2.52 -21.16
C ASN A 95 -11.79 3.37 -21.54
N SER A 96 -11.93 3.79 -22.80
CA SER A 96 -13.09 4.53 -23.27
C SER A 96 -14.37 3.70 -23.17
N LEU A 97 -14.35 2.44 -23.63
CA LEU A 97 -15.50 1.55 -23.54
C LEU A 97 -15.87 1.27 -22.08
N LEU A 98 -14.88 0.99 -21.23
CA LEU A 98 -15.10 0.73 -19.81
C LEU A 98 -15.61 1.99 -19.09
N PHE A 99 -15.07 3.16 -19.41
CA PHE A 99 -15.55 4.43 -18.87
C PHE A 99 -16.99 4.72 -19.26
N ILE A 100 -17.37 4.52 -20.53
CA ILE A 100 -18.76 4.68 -20.99
C ILE A 100 -19.68 3.72 -20.23
N ALA A 101 -19.29 2.45 -20.07
CA ALA A 101 -20.08 1.49 -19.30
C ALA A 101 -20.26 1.92 -17.84
N ILE A 102 -19.20 2.39 -17.18
CA ILE A 102 -19.26 2.88 -15.79
C ILE A 102 -20.10 4.15 -15.69
N TYR A 103 -20.00 5.07 -16.66
CA TYR A 103 -20.78 6.29 -16.69
C TYR A 103 -22.28 5.99 -16.76
N LEU A 104 -22.69 5.08 -17.66
CA LEU A 104 -24.07 4.64 -17.81
C LEU A 104 -24.60 3.93 -16.57
N LEU A 105 -23.75 3.16 -15.88
CA LEU A 105 -24.09 2.44 -14.64
C LEU A 105 -23.82 3.26 -13.38
N SER A 106 -23.42 4.53 -13.49
CA SER A 106 -22.98 5.32 -12.34
C SER A 106 -24.06 5.51 -11.26
N PRO A 107 -25.36 5.66 -11.57
CA PRO A 107 -26.39 5.70 -10.54
C PRO A 107 -26.50 4.39 -9.74
N GLN A 108 -26.47 3.24 -10.42
CA GLN A 108 -26.58 1.91 -9.80
C GLN A 108 -25.33 1.60 -8.98
N LEU A 109 -24.15 1.87 -9.52
CA LEU A 109 -22.88 1.73 -8.82
C LEU A 109 -22.82 2.66 -7.60
N SER A 110 -23.39 3.86 -7.67
CA SER A 110 -23.46 4.77 -6.53
C SER A 110 -24.39 4.27 -5.44
N GLY A 111 -25.52 3.66 -5.82
CA GLY A 111 -26.41 3.00 -4.86
C GLY A 111 -25.72 1.82 -4.17
N LEU A 112 -24.89 1.07 -4.89
CA LEU A 112 -24.13 -0.05 -4.33
C LEU A 112 -22.97 0.41 -3.43
N VAL A 113 -22.23 1.44 -3.86
CA VAL A 113 -21.01 1.88 -3.16
C VAL A 113 -21.32 2.80 -1.99
N TYR A 114 -22.22 3.76 -2.16
CA TYR A 114 -22.47 4.81 -1.17
C TYR A 114 -23.87 4.77 -0.54
N GLU A 115 -24.72 3.81 -0.94
CA GLU A 115 -26.15 3.76 -0.57
C GLU A 115 -26.93 5.02 -0.92
N ASN A 116 -26.41 5.80 -1.88
CA ASN A 116 -26.98 7.07 -2.28
C ASN A 116 -26.72 7.30 -3.77
N THR A 117 -27.78 7.35 -4.56
CA THR A 117 -27.71 7.56 -6.02
C THR A 117 -27.29 8.99 -6.39
N GLY A 118 -27.46 9.96 -5.49
CA GLY A 118 -27.03 11.36 -5.67
C GLY A 118 -25.51 11.55 -5.65
N LEU A 119 -24.76 10.51 -5.29
CA LEU A 119 -23.29 10.51 -5.26
C LEU A 119 -22.65 9.92 -6.54
N SER A 120 -23.44 9.70 -7.60
CA SER A 120 -22.99 9.10 -8.87
C SER A 120 -21.80 9.81 -9.51
N LYS A 121 -21.70 11.13 -9.34
CA LYS A 121 -20.54 11.92 -9.79
C LYS A 121 -19.20 11.39 -9.24
N PHE A 122 -19.18 10.84 -8.03
CA PHE A 122 -17.95 10.30 -7.43
C PHE A 122 -17.54 8.96 -8.04
N VAL A 123 -18.49 8.15 -8.51
CA VAL A 123 -18.20 6.97 -9.35
C VAL A 123 -17.52 7.40 -10.64
N VAL A 124 -18.05 8.45 -11.28
CA VAL A 124 -17.50 9.00 -12.53
C VAL A 124 -16.09 9.56 -12.30
N TYR A 125 -15.87 10.32 -11.22
CA TYR A 125 -14.54 10.81 -10.87
C TYR A 125 -13.54 9.68 -10.63
N ALA A 126 -13.91 8.63 -9.88
CA ALA A 126 -13.03 7.47 -9.67
C ALA A 126 -12.62 6.82 -11.00
N ALA A 127 -13.57 6.66 -11.94
CA ALA A 127 -13.31 6.10 -13.26
C ALA A 127 -12.44 7.02 -14.13
N MET A 128 -12.67 8.34 -14.09
CA MET A 128 -11.84 9.31 -14.80
C MET A 128 -10.39 9.32 -14.28
N ILE A 129 -10.20 9.31 -12.95
CA ILE A 129 -8.86 9.24 -12.35
C ILE A 129 -8.17 7.95 -12.79
N ALA A 130 -8.84 6.80 -12.70
CA ALA A 130 -8.27 5.51 -13.12
C ALA A 130 -7.87 5.52 -14.60
N ALA A 131 -8.71 6.07 -15.48
CA ALA A 131 -8.42 6.21 -16.91
C ALA A 131 -7.18 7.07 -17.16
N VAL A 132 -7.15 8.29 -16.62
CA VAL A 132 -6.05 9.24 -16.84
C VAL A 132 -4.74 8.70 -16.26
N GLU A 133 -4.77 8.12 -15.06
CA GLU A 133 -3.56 7.58 -14.46
C GLU A 133 -3.03 6.33 -15.16
N SER A 134 -3.89 5.44 -15.66
CA SER A 134 -3.42 4.27 -16.43
C SER A 134 -2.66 4.70 -17.70
N PHE A 135 -3.07 5.80 -18.33
CA PHE A 135 -2.34 6.41 -19.45
C PHE A 135 -1.03 7.05 -19.03
N SER A 136 -1.08 7.88 -17.99
CA SER A 136 0.12 8.52 -17.43
C SER A 136 1.16 7.46 -17.05
N PHE A 137 0.71 6.33 -16.49
CA PHE A 137 1.55 5.20 -16.11
C PHE A 137 2.34 4.64 -17.30
N ILE A 138 1.72 4.44 -18.48
CA ILE A 138 2.46 3.93 -19.67
C ILE A 138 3.56 4.89 -20.12
N ILE A 139 3.32 6.20 -20.04
CA ILE A 139 4.34 7.20 -20.38
C ILE A 139 5.49 7.17 -19.37
N PHE A 140 5.17 7.11 -18.08
CA PHE A 140 6.16 6.96 -17.01
C PHE A 140 6.93 5.63 -17.10
N LEU A 141 6.26 4.56 -17.54
CA LEU A 141 6.86 3.26 -17.78
C LEU A 141 7.92 3.33 -18.87
N LEU A 142 7.66 4.06 -19.96
CA LEU A 142 8.63 4.29 -21.02
C LEU A 142 9.87 5.03 -20.51
N LEU A 143 9.69 6.09 -19.72
CA LEU A 143 10.82 6.80 -19.08
C LEU A 143 11.66 5.86 -18.20
N ARG A 144 11.00 4.94 -17.49
CA ARG A 144 11.67 3.96 -16.63
C ARG A 144 12.44 2.92 -17.44
N ILE A 145 11.87 2.43 -18.54
CA ILE A 145 12.52 1.47 -19.44
C ILE A 145 13.75 2.09 -20.12
N GLU A 146 13.70 3.37 -20.48
CA GLU A 146 14.83 4.11 -21.03
C GLU A 146 15.82 4.63 -19.98
N GLU A 147 15.68 4.17 -18.72
CA GLU A 147 16.55 4.54 -17.60
C GLU A 147 16.65 6.05 -17.30
N LYS A 148 15.63 6.83 -17.68
CA LYS A 148 15.55 8.29 -17.45
C LYS A 148 15.09 8.61 -16.03
N ALA A 149 15.76 8.02 -15.04
CA ALA A 149 15.36 8.04 -13.62
C ALA A 149 15.19 9.45 -13.04
N LYS A 150 16.05 10.39 -13.43
CA LYS A 150 15.96 11.79 -12.98
C LYS A 150 14.72 12.49 -13.52
N LEU A 151 14.45 12.36 -14.82
CA LEU A 151 13.29 12.98 -15.47
C LEU A 151 11.99 12.37 -14.93
N TYR A 152 11.93 11.04 -14.84
CA TYR A 152 10.82 10.34 -14.19
C TYR A 152 10.56 10.90 -12.78
N SER A 153 11.59 10.98 -11.95
CA SER A 153 11.41 11.35 -10.54
C SER A 153 11.03 12.83 -10.38
N ALA A 154 11.63 13.71 -11.19
CA ALA A 154 11.26 15.13 -11.22
C ALA A 154 9.80 15.32 -11.62
N LEU A 155 9.34 14.63 -12.68
CA LEU A 155 7.96 14.74 -13.16
C LEU A 155 6.95 14.08 -12.20
N ALA A 156 7.30 12.96 -11.57
CA ALA A 156 6.45 12.32 -10.58
C ALA A 156 6.25 13.21 -9.34
N VAL A 157 7.34 13.82 -8.84
CA VAL A 157 7.27 14.79 -7.74
C VAL A 157 6.49 16.03 -8.16
N LEU A 158 6.76 16.59 -9.35
CA LEU A 158 6.04 17.74 -9.87
C LEU A 158 4.54 17.47 -10.01
N SER A 159 4.15 16.32 -10.59
CA SER A 159 2.76 15.89 -10.69
C SER A 159 2.07 15.86 -9.33
N THR A 160 2.76 15.30 -8.34
CA THR A 160 2.20 15.17 -6.99
C THR A 160 2.10 16.51 -6.28
N LEU A 161 3.08 17.41 -6.48
CA LEU A 161 3.02 18.77 -5.96
C LEU A 161 1.91 19.58 -6.63
N ILE A 162 1.74 19.49 -7.94
CA ILE A 162 0.63 20.13 -8.66
C ILE A 162 -0.70 19.62 -8.12
N SER A 163 -0.84 18.29 -7.96
CA SER A 163 -2.06 17.71 -7.40
C SER A 163 -2.32 18.23 -5.97
N LEU A 164 -1.30 18.26 -5.11
CA LEU A 164 -1.41 18.81 -3.76
C LEU A 164 -1.83 20.28 -3.77
N LEU A 165 -1.16 21.12 -4.55
CA LEU A 165 -1.44 22.55 -4.62
C LEU A 165 -2.85 22.81 -5.15
N LEU A 166 -3.30 22.07 -6.16
CA LEU A 166 -4.68 22.15 -6.64
C LEU A 166 -5.68 21.68 -5.59
N GLN A 167 -5.41 20.59 -4.87
CA GLN A 167 -6.26 20.13 -3.78
C GLN A 167 -6.36 21.18 -2.66
N ILE A 168 -5.24 21.78 -2.25
CA ILE A 168 -5.22 22.89 -1.29
C ILE A 168 -6.05 24.06 -1.81
N TYR A 169 -5.88 24.41 -3.09
CA TYR A 169 -6.63 25.49 -3.72
C TYR A 169 -8.15 25.25 -3.66
N PHE A 170 -8.62 24.08 -4.08
CA PHE A 170 -10.04 23.73 -4.02
C PHE A 170 -10.58 23.70 -2.60
N LEU A 171 -9.83 23.14 -1.65
CA LEU A 171 -10.25 23.04 -0.25
C LEU A 171 -10.42 24.40 0.43
N GLN A 172 -9.54 25.36 0.11
CA GLN A 172 -9.46 26.66 0.81
C GLN A 172 -10.24 27.78 0.10
N TYR A 173 -10.26 27.79 -1.23
CA TYR A 173 -10.72 28.96 -2.00
C TYR A 173 -11.95 28.69 -2.87
N THR A 174 -12.53 27.48 -2.84
CA THR A 174 -13.70 27.15 -3.66
C THR A 174 -14.84 26.55 -2.84
N LEU A 175 -16.05 26.60 -3.40
CA LEU A 175 -17.23 25.99 -2.80
C LEU A 175 -17.32 24.47 -3.05
N ILE A 176 -16.71 23.98 -4.14
CA ILE A 176 -16.71 22.57 -4.55
C ILE A 176 -15.55 21.80 -3.91
N LYS A 177 -15.50 21.78 -2.57
CA LYS A 177 -14.33 21.27 -1.83
C LYS A 177 -14.04 19.80 -2.11
N LEU A 178 -15.03 18.92 -1.97
CA LEU A 178 -14.85 17.46 -2.13
C LEU A 178 -14.61 17.08 -3.59
N GLU A 179 -15.42 17.60 -4.51
CA GLU A 179 -15.27 17.39 -5.95
C GLU A 179 -13.95 17.95 -6.45
N GLY A 180 -13.56 19.13 -5.98
CA GLY A 180 -12.31 19.79 -6.32
C GLY A 180 -11.08 18.95 -5.97
N VAL A 181 -11.12 18.17 -4.89
CA VAL A 181 -10.04 17.22 -4.57
C VAL A 181 -9.88 16.15 -5.65
N PHE A 182 -10.99 15.61 -6.16
CA PHE A 182 -10.95 14.63 -7.25
C PHE A 182 -10.59 15.26 -8.59
N ILE A 183 -11.09 16.46 -8.88
CA ILE A 183 -10.72 17.22 -10.09
C ILE A 183 -9.20 17.47 -10.10
N ALA A 184 -8.60 17.83 -8.96
CA ALA A 184 -7.16 18.00 -8.83
C ALA A 184 -6.37 16.69 -9.06
N LYS A 185 -6.94 15.53 -8.70
CA LYS A 185 -6.36 14.20 -8.99
C LYS A 185 -6.47 13.80 -10.46
N ILE A 186 -7.42 14.37 -11.21
CA ILE A 186 -7.52 14.20 -12.67
C ILE A 186 -6.56 15.18 -13.38
N ALA A 187 -6.60 16.45 -12.97
CA ALA A 187 -5.90 17.54 -13.65
C ALA A 187 -4.37 17.38 -13.62
N ALA A 188 -3.80 16.95 -12.49
CA ALA A 188 -2.36 16.79 -12.36
C ALA A 188 -1.76 15.74 -13.33
N PRO A 189 -2.19 14.47 -13.34
CA PRO A 189 -1.69 13.49 -14.30
C PRO A 189 -2.07 13.84 -15.75
N ALA A 190 -3.21 14.49 -16.00
CA ALA A 190 -3.58 14.99 -17.33
C ALA A 190 -2.58 16.04 -17.84
N LEU A 191 -2.15 16.98 -16.99
CA LEU A 191 -1.13 17.97 -17.32
C LEU A 191 0.21 17.30 -17.63
N ILE A 192 0.60 16.27 -16.89
CA ILE A 192 1.81 15.49 -17.18
C ILE A 192 1.70 14.77 -18.53
N ILE A 193 0.56 14.16 -18.84
CA ILE A 193 0.31 13.55 -20.15
C ILE A 193 0.49 14.61 -21.24
N PHE A 194 -0.11 15.78 -21.08
CA PHE A 194 0.00 16.87 -22.04
C PHE A 194 1.45 17.31 -22.27
N VAL A 195 2.22 17.52 -21.19
CA VAL A 195 3.65 17.88 -21.26
C VAL A 195 4.49 16.78 -21.92
N LEU A 196 4.20 15.51 -21.65
CA LEU A 196 4.94 14.38 -22.20
C LEU A 196 4.40 13.87 -23.53
N LEU A 197 3.29 14.42 -24.04
CA LEU A 197 2.67 13.97 -25.27
C LEU A 197 3.62 14.05 -26.48
N PRO A 198 4.37 15.14 -26.71
CA PRO A 198 5.33 15.20 -27.82
C PRO A 198 6.44 14.16 -27.69
N TYR A 199 6.87 13.88 -26.46
CA TYR A 199 7.85 12.84 -26.19
C TYR A 199 7.27 11.46 -26.50
N PHE A 200 6.06 11.15 -26.04
CA PHE A 200 5.40 9.88 -26.28
C PHE A 200 5.11 9.65 -27.77
N ILE A 201 4.65 10.68 -28.49
CA ILE A 201 4.37 10.62 -29.94
C ILE A 201 5.64 10.23 -30.74
N ARG A 202 6.83 10.69 -30.33
CA ARG A 202 8.09 10.31 -30.98
C ARG A 202 8.47 8.83 -30.80
N HIS A 203 7.88 8.15 -29.82
CA HIS A 203 8.14 6.74 -29.49
C HIS A 203 7.02 5.81 -29.96
N ILE A 204 6.00 6.34 -30.62
CA ILE A 204 4.97 5.52 -31.29
C ILE A 204 5.06 5.72 -32.79
N LYS A 205 4.69 4.69 -33.52
CA LYS A 205 4.54 4.76 -34.97
C LYS A 205 3.24 4.10 -35.35
N PHE A 206 2.45 4.76 -36.17
CA PHE A 206 1.18 4.21 -36.64
C PHE A 206 1.42 2.83 -37.27
N GLY A 207 0.65 1.85 -36.80
CA GLY A 207 0.77 0.46 -37.20
C GLY A 207 0.44 -0.47 -36.03
N PHE A 208 -0.26 -1.56 -36.32
CA PHE A 208 -0.76 -2.48 -35.31
C PHE A 208 0.01 -3.81 -35.35
N GLU A 209 0.73 -4.12 -34.29
CA GLU A 209 1.43 -5.39 -34.11
C GLU A 209 0.50 -6.40 -33.43
N ARG A 210 -0.47 -6.91 -34.20
CA ARG A 210 -1.55 -7.77 -33.66
C ARG A 210 -1.03 -8.97 -32.88
N THR A 211 0.00 -9.65 -33.37
CA THR A 211 0.58 -10.84 -32.71
C THR A 211 1.18 -10.47 -31.37
N LEU A 212 2.03 -9.44 -31.33
CA LEU A 212 2.66 -8.97 -30.09
C LEU A 212 1.63 -8.46 -29.08
N LEU A 213 0.62 -7.73 -29.53
CA LEU A 213 -0.46 -7.29 -28.65
C LEU A 213 -1.26 -8.47 -28.10
N THR A 214 -1.59 -9.46 -28.93
CA THR A 214 -2.36 -10.63 -28.48
C THR A 214 -1.61 -11.42 -27.42
N ASP A 215 -0.29 -11.60 -27.60
CA ASP A 215 0.56 -12.28 -26.63
C ASP A 215 0.69 -11.48 -25.32
N LEU A 216 0.83 -10.15 -25.44
CA LEU A 216 0.81 -9.24 -24.30
C LEU A 216 -0.51 -9.34 -23.52
N LEU A 217 -1.66 -9.34 -24.21
CA LEU A 217 -2.98 -9.40 -23.57
C LEU A 217 -3.19 -10.72 -22.84
N LYS A 218 -2.79 -11.86 -23.44
CA LYS A 218 -2.83 -13.18 -22.80
C LYS A 218 -1.98 -13.25 -21.53
N TYR A 219 -0.84 -12.57 -21.52
CA TYR A 219 0.02 -12.48 -20.34
C TYR A 219 -0.54 -11.52 -19.29
N SER A 220 -1.06 -10.37 -19.72
CA SER A 220 -1.44 -9.27 -18.84
C SER A 220 -2.82 -9.49 -18.21
N PHE A 221 -3.73 -10.23 -18.85
CA PHE A 221 -5.04 -10.53 -18.29
C PHE A 221 -4.97 -11.27 -16.94
N PRO A 222 -4.22 -12.39 -16.79
CA PRO A 222 -4.01 -13.01 -15.47
C PRO A 222 -3.35 -12.07 -14.45
N VAL A 223 -2.46 -11.18 -14.89
CA VAL A 223 -1.80 -10.19 -14.02
C VAL A 223 -2.83 -9.15 -13.53
N MET A 224 -3.72 -8.69 -14.41
CA MET A 224 -4.85 -7.81 -14.07
C MET A 224 -5.74 -8.46 -13.02
N ILE A 225 -6.12 -9.73 -13.21
CA ILE A 225 -6.96 -10.46 -12.24
C ILE A 225 -6.24 -10.61 -10.90
N ALA A 226 -4.95 -10.91 -10.89
CA ALA A 226 -4.17 -10.99 -9.65
C ALA A 226 -4.07 -9.62 -8.93
N SER A 227 -3.87 -8.54 -9.69
CA SER A 227 -3.85 -7.16 -9.19
C SER A 227 -5.21 -6.76 -8.60
N LEU A 228 -6.30 -7.12 -9.28
CA LEU A 228 -7.65 -6.90 -8.80
C LEU A 228 -7.92 -7.64 -7.49
N VAL A 229 -7.54 -8.92 -7.39
CA VAL A 229 -7.74 -9.73 -6.17
C VAL A 229 -7.01 -9.13 -4.96
N ILE A 230 -5.74 -8.74 -5.11
CA ILE A 230 -5.03 -8.11 -4.00
C ILE A 230 -5.58 -6.71 -3.69
N THR A 231 -6.02 -5.96 -4.69
CA THR A 231 -6.62 -4.64 -4.47
C THR A 231 -7.95 -4.77 -3.72
N LEU A 232 -8.81 -5.71 -4.11
CA LEU A 232 -10.04 -6.03 -3.37
C LEU A 232 -9.73 -6.46 -1.94
N LEU A 233 -8.73 -7.32 -1.71
CA LEU A 233 -8.34 -7.73 -0.36
C LEU A 233 -7.98 -6.55 0.55
N ASN A 234 -7.43 -5.47 0.00
CA ASN A 234 -7.04 -4.27 0.75
C ASN A 234 -8.17 -3.24 0.91
N GLN A 235 -9.27 -3.38 0.18
CA GLN A 235 -10.27 -2.32 -0.02
C GLN A 235 -11.71 -2.75 0.27
N VAL A 236 -12.01 -4.05 0.18
CA VAL A 236 -13.40 -4.56 0.21
C VAL A 236 -14.08 -4.35 1.56
N ASP A 237 -13.30 -4.35 2.64
CA ASP A 237 -13.74 -4.09 4.01
C ASP A 237 -14.44 -2.74 4.14
N ARG A 238 -13.96 -1.70 3.46
CA ARG A 238 -14.57 -0.35 3.51
C ARG A 238 -15.98 -0.32 2.91
N TYR A 239 -16.22 -1.07 1.84
CA TYR A 239 -17.54 -1.13 1.21
C TYR A 239 -18.53 -1.92 2.04
N ILE A 240 -18.09 -3.06 2.58
CA ILE A 240 -18.96 -3.88 3.45
C ILE A 240 -19.28 -3.09 4.73
N LEU A 241 -18.32 -2.33 5.27
CA LEU A 241 -18.55 -1.39 6.38
C LEU A 241 -19.53 -0.28 5.99
N GLY A 242 -19.38 0.30 4.80
CA GLY A 242 -20.31 1.31 4.28
C GLY A 242 -21.73 0.80 4.18
N TYR A 243 -21.91 -0.44 3.73
CA TYR A 243 -23.21 -1.09 3.56
C TYR A 243 -23.92 -1.37 4.90
N PHE A 244 -23.18 -1.79 5.93
CA PHE A 244 -23.79 -2.15 7.23
C PHE A 244 -23.82 -1.03 8.26
N SER A 245 -22.87 -0.08 8.20
CA SER A 245 -22.66 0.94 9.24
C SER A 245 -22.69 2.38 8.71
N GLY A 246 -22.77 2.56 7.39
CA GLY A 246 -22.91 3.86 6.74
C GLY A 246 -21.61 4.68 6.62
N LEU A 247 -21.72 5.82 5.93
CA LEU A 247 -20.57 6.65 5.54
C LEU A 247 -19.80 7.27 6.71
N LYS A 248 -20.44 7.51 7.86
CA LYS A 248 -19.75 8.02 9.07
C LYS A 248 -18.69 7.04 9.54
N ASP A 249 -19.05 5.78 9.68
CA ASP A 249 -18.15 4.74 10.17
C ASP A 249 -17.03 4.46 9.18
N VAL A 250 -17.31 4.54 7.87
CA VAL A 250 -16.27 4.47 6.84
C VAL A 250 -15.29 5.64 6.95
N GLY A 251 -15.76 6.84 7.27
CA GLY A 251 -14.89 8.00 7.50
C GLY A 251 -13.96 7.80 8.70
N ILE A 252 -14.50 7.34 9.83
CA ILE A 252 -13.73 7.04 11.04
C ILE A 252 -12.72 5.92 10.78
N TYR A 253 -13.17 4.82 10.18
CA TYR A 253 -12.33 3.67 9.83
C TYR A 253 -11.23 4.06 8.83
N GLY A 254 -11.57 4.85 7.81
CA GLY A 254 -10.62 5.32 6.82
C GLY A 254 -9.50 6.18 7.42
N LEU A 255 -9.83 7.07 8.37
CA LEU A 255 -8.83 7.83 9.10
C LEU A 255 -7.95 6.92 9.96
N ALA A 256 -8.55 5.99 10.70
CA ALA A 256 -7.81 5.04 11.52
C ALA A 256 -6.86 4.16 10.67
N TYR A 257 -7.31 3.74 9.49
CA TYR A 257 -6.50 3.01 8.53
C TYR A 257 -5.36 3.86 7.96
N ASN A 258 -5.60 5.13 7.63
CA ASN A 258 -4.56 6.04 7.13
C ASN A 258 -3.45 6.27 8.16
N ILE A 259 -3.80 6.43 9.44
CA ILE A 259 -2.80 6.50 10.52
C ILE A 259 -2.08 5.17 10.70
N SER A 260 -2.80 4.04 10.67
CA SER A 260 -2.18 2.70 10.71
C SER A 260 -1.20 2.49 9.55
N GLY A 261 -1.52 3.07 8.38
CA GLY A 261 -0.69 3.06 7.18
C GLY A 261 0.66 3.76 7.32
N LEU A 262 0.89 4.56 8.37
CA LEU A 262 2.21 5.11 8.70
C LEU A 262 3.24 3.99 8.88
N VAL A 263 2.86 2.85 9.44
CA VAL A 263 3.75 1.70 9.59
C VAL A 263 4.21 1.17 8.24
N ASN A 264 3.28 1.10 7.29
CA ASN A 264 3.61 0.67 5.93
C ASN A 264 4.63 1.62 5.29
N PHE A 265 4.40 2.92 5.44
CA PHE A 265 5.27 3.96 4.91
C PHE A 265 6.66 3.99 5.55
N LEU A 266 6.74 3.91 6.89
CA LEU A 266 7.98 4.02 7.65
C LEU A 266 8.84 2.75 7.60
N VAL A 267 8.21 1.58 7.47
CA VAL A 267 8.89 0.28 7.65
C VAL A 267 8.71 -0.63 6.45
N VAL A 268 7.47 -1.01 6.14
CA VAL A 268 7.20 -2.14 5.23
C VAL A 268 7.58 -1.83 3.78
N SER A 269 7.20 -0.65 3.27
CA SER A 269 7.47 -0.25 1.89
C SER A 269 8.98 -0.09 1.61
N PRO A 270 9.75 0.67 2.43
CA PRO A 270 11.21 0.73 2.29
C PRO A 270 11.87 -0.64 2.41
N PHE A 271 11.42 -1.48 3.36
CA PHE A 271 11.91 -2.84 3.51
C PHE A 271 11.65 -3.68 2.25
N SER A 272 10.44 -3.68 1.70
CA SER A 272 10.08 -4.48 0.52
C SER A 272 10.95 -4.14 -0.70
N LEU A 273 11.25 -2.85 -0.90
CA LEU A 273 12.15 -2.40 -1.97
C LEU A 273 13.58 -2.95 -1.78
N ALA A 274 14.13 -2.83 -0.57
CA ALA A 274 15.47 -3.32 -0.26
C ALA A 274 15.55 -4.85 -0.31
N PHE A 275 14.55 -5.53 0.26
CA PHE A 275 14.46 -6.97 0.35
C PHE A 275 14.42 -7.63 -1.02
N THR A 276 13.70 -7.05 -1.99
CA THR A 276 13.64 -7.56 -3.36
C THR A 276 15.04 -7.76 -3.94
N VAL A 277 15.96 -6.79 -3.78
CA VAL A 277 17.33 -6.88 -4.31
C VAL A 277 18.21 -7.81 -3.49
N ILE A 278 18.15 -7.70 -2.15
CA ILE A 278 19.02 -8.47 -1.25
C ILE A 278 18.72 -9.96 -1.34
N SER A 279 17.44 -10.34 -1.46
CA SER A 279 17.00 -11.73 -1.51
C SER A 279 17.58 -12.47 -2.71
N TRP A 280 17.53 -11.85 -3.90
CA TRP A 280 18.13 -12.46 -5.10
C TRP A 280 19.64 -12.68 -4.97
N LYS A 281 20.37 -11.79 -4.28
CA LYS A 281 21.80 -11.97 -4.01
C LYS A 281 22.07 -13.08 -3.01
N LYS A 282 21.28 -13.14 -1.93
CA LYS A 282 21.42 -14.12 -0.85
C LYS A 282 20.92 -15.52 -1.20
N LEU A 283 20.23 -15.68 -2.32
CA LEU A 283 19.67 -16.97 -2.74
C LEU A 283 20.73 -18.07 -2.95
N LYS A 284 21.96 -17.69 -3.31
CA LYS A 284 23.07 -18.63 -3.57
C LYS A 284 23.89 -18.98 -2.33
N ASP A 285 23.68 -18.30 -1.21
CA ASP A 285 24.43 -18.53 0.02
C ASP A 285 23.94 -19.82 0.70
N GLU A 286 24.85 -20.60 1.30
CA GLU A 286 24.49 -21.81 2.06
C GLU A 286 23.51 -21.51 3.21
N ASN A 287 23.59 -20.29 3.78
CA ASN A 287 22.75 -19.83 4.89
C ASN A 287 21.45 -19.11 4.45
N ALA A 288 21.07 -19.19 3.17
CA ALA A 288 19.90 -18.49 2.63
C ALA A 288 18.62 -18.73 3.45
N LYS A 289 18.31 -19.99 3.79
CA LYS A 289 17.10 -20.35 4.56
C LYS A 289 17.07 -19.70 5.96
N ARG A 290 18.21 -19.63 6.64
CA ARG A 290 18.34 -18.95 7.95
C ARG A 290 18.13 -17.46 7.79
N PHE A 291 18.73 -16.85 6.75
CA PHE A 291 18.53 -15.44 6.42
C PHE A 291 17.04 -15.13 6.30
N TYR A 292 16.28 -15.83 5.45
CA TYR A 292 14.85 -15.57 5.27
C TYR A 292 14.02 -15.78 6.54
N THR A 293 14.29 -16.85 7.29
CA THR A 293 13.64 -17.13 8.58
C THR A 293 13.84 -15.96 9.55
N LYS A 294 15.07 -15.48 9.70
CA LYS A 294 15.38 -14.33 10.56
C LYS A 294 14.83 -13.02 10.01
N THR A 295 14.82 -12.83 8.70
CA THR A 295 14.20 -11.66 8.08
C THR A 295 12.72 -11.58 8.44
N ILE A 296 11.98 -12.69 8.40
CA ILE A 296 10.57 -12.73 8.83
C ILE A 296 10.45 -12.31 10.31
N THR A 297 11.21 -12.94 11.20
CA THR A 297 11.15 -12.64 12.64
C THR A 297 11.49 -11.18 12.96
N TYR A 298 12.58 -10.66 12.38
CA TYR A 298 13.02 -9.28 12.66
C TYR A 298 12.17 -8.21 11.97
N LEU A 299 11.64 -8.50 10.79
CA LEU A 299 10.66 -7.62 10.18
C LEU A 299 9.40 -7.56 11.02
N PHE A 300 8.88 -8.71 11.46
CA PHE A 300 7.72 -8.77 12.34
C PHE A 300 7.99 -8.00 13.64
N LEU A 301 9.19 -8.14 14.22
CA LEU A 301 9.61 -7.38 15.40
C LEU A 301 9.59 -5.87 15.16
N GLY A 302 10.28 -5.39 14.13
CA GLY A 302 10.38 -3.96 13.84
C GLY A 302 9.01 -3.34 13.52
N VAL A 303 8.18 -4.05 12.75
CA VAL A 303 6.84 -3.61 12.40
C VAL A 303 5.92 -3.59 13.63
N THR A 304 5.94 -4.63 14.48
CA THR A 304 5.12 -4.68 15.70
C THR A 304 5.56 -3.62 16.71
N TYR A 305 6.86 -3.39 16.86
CA TYR A 305 7.41 -2.36 17.74
C TYR A 305 6.96 -0.95 17.33
N ILE A 306 7.06 -0.62 16.04
CA ILE A 306 6.60 0.69 15.52
C ILE A 306 5.08 0.78 15.57
N SER A 307 4.36 -0.32 15.37
CA SER A 307 2.91 -0.39 15.54
C SER A 307 2.49 -0.11 16.98
N LEU A 308 3.23 -0.62 17.98
CA LEU A 308 2.97 -0.33 19.40
C LEU A 308 3.18 1.15 19.70
N MET A 309 4.28 1.72 19.23
CA MET A 309 4.57 3.14 19.39
C MET A 309 3.45 4.00 18.79
N ILE A 310 3.01 3.72 17.57
CA ILE A 310 1.92 4.48 16.96
C ILE A 310 0.60 4.26 17.71
N ALA A 311 0.26 3.03 18.08
CA ALA A 311 -0.98 2.72 18.80
C ALA A 311 -1.09 3.49 20.13
N LEU A 312 -0.03 3.50 20.94
CA LEU A 312 -0.02 4.20 22.23
C LEU A 312 -0.15 5.72 22.08
N PHE A 313 0.49 6.30 21.06
CA PHE A 313 0.47 7.74 20.82
C PHE A 313 -0.67 8.19 19.88
N THR A 314 -1.52 7.27 19.41
CA THR A 314 -2.62 7.56 18.49
C THR A 314 -3.54 8.68 18.98
N PRO A 315 -4.00 8.72 20.25
CA PRO A 315 -4.86 9.81 20.73
C PRO A 315 -4.22 11.21 20.59
N HIS A 316 -2.89 11.29 20.59
CA HIS A 316 -2.16 12.54 20.36
C HIS A 316 -1.95 12.80 18.86
N LEU A 317 -1.62 11.75 18.09
CA LEU A 317 -1.46 11.84 16.64
C LEU A 317 -2.75 12.30 15.96
N ILE A 318 -3.90 11.75 16.34
CA ILE A 318 -5.19 12.12 15.76
C ILE A 318 -5.53 13.58 16.04
N LYS A 319 -5.18 14.14 17.19
CA LYS A 319 -5.41 15.57 17.46
C LYS A 319 -4.58 16.49 16.54
N VAL A 320 -3.44 16.01 16.05
CA VAL A 320 -2.61 16.72 15.08
C VAL A 320 -3.16 16.56 13.65
N PHE A 321 -3.58 15.34 13.28
CA PHE A 321 -4.04 15.01 11.93
C PHE A 321 -5.54 15.24 11.69
N ALA A 322 -6.33 15.39 12.73
CA ALA A 322 -7.77 15.55 12.69
C ALA A 322 -8.20 16.67 13.66
N MET A 323 -8.40 17.85 13.07
CA MET A 323 -8.70 19.06 13.84
C MET A 323 -10.13 19.06 14.40
N LYS A 324 -11.07 18.41 13.72
CA LYS A 324 -12.46 18.25 14.21
C LYS A 324 -12.55 17.09 15.20
N THR A 325 -13.24 17.32 16.32
CA THR A 325 -13.44 16.37 17.41
C THR A 325 -14.17 15.09 16.97
N ASP A 326 -15.04 15.19 15.97
CA ASP A 326 -15.82 14.06 15.46
C ASP A 326 -14.95 12.92 14.92
N TYR A 327 -13.73 13.23 14.48
CA TYR A 327 -12.76 12.24 14.02
C TYR A 327 -11.97 11.58 15.14
N TRP A 328 -12.03 12.09 16.37
CA TRP A 328 -11.22 11.56 17.48
C TRP A 328 -11.59 10.14 17.87
N LEU A 329 -12.82 9.72 17.53
CA LEU A 329 -13.27 8.33 17.63
C LEU A 329 -12.41 7.36 16.82
N ALA A 330 -11.67 7.80 15.80
CA ALA A 330 -10.73 6.94 15.08
C ALA A 330 -9.64 6.37 16.01
N ALA A 331 -9.34 7.04 17.13
CA ALA A 331 -8.25 6.68 18.03
C ALA A 331 -8.39 5.30 18.66
N GLN A 332 -9.62 4.90 18.96
CA GLN A 332 -9.89 3.61 19.59
C GLN A 332 -9.72 2.42 18.62
N TYR A 333 -9.73 2.67 17.31
CA TYR A 333 -9.68 1.63 16.28
C TYR A 333 -8.28 1.39 15.70
N VAL A 334 -7.41 2.41 15.67
CA VAL A 334 -6.02 2.27 15.19
C VAL A 334 -5.26 1.09 15.81
N PRO A 335 -5.29 0.84 17.13
CA PRO A 335 -4.55 -0.27 17.74
C PRO A 335 -4.95 -1.65 17.21
N TRP A 336 -6.20 -1.81 16.79
CA TRP A 336 -6.70 -3.06 16.21
C TRP A 336 -6.33 -3.18 14.74
N ILE A 337 -6.48 -2.10 13.97
CA ILE A 337 -6.17 -2.08 12.53
C ILE A 337 -4.66 -2.24 12.29
N ILE A 338 -3.84 -1.55 13.09
CA ILE A 338 -2.39 -1.52 12.92
C ILE A 338 -1.73 -2.89 13.16
N LEU A 339 -2.37 -3.78 13.94
CA LEU A 339 -1.91 -5.15 14.17
C LEU A 339 -1.92 -6.02 12.91
N ALA A 340 -2.66 -5.63 11.88
CA ALA A 340 -2.61 -6.29 10.57
C ALA A 340 -1.27 -6.03 9.85
N MET A 341 -0.59 -4.91 10.14
CA MET A 341 0.62 -4.46 9.44
C MET A 341 1.82 -5.42 9.60
N PRO A 342 2.10 -6.03 10.77
CA PRO A 342 3.11 -7.09 10.90
C PRO A 342 2.90 -8.26 9.93
N PHE A 343 1.68 -8.75 9.80
CA PHE A 343 1.33 -9.83 8.85
C PHE A 343 1.44 -9.36 7.39
N TYR A 344 0.96 -8.15 7.12
CA TYR A 344 1.19 -7.48 5.83
C TYR A 344 2.70 -7.32 5.53
N GLY A 345 3.56 -7.09 6.52
CA GLY A 345 5.01 -6.99 6.30
C GLY A 345 5.62 -8.31 5.83
N ILE A 346 5.36 -9.38 6.57
CA ILE A 346 5.99 -10.68 6.33
C ILE A 346 5.46 -11.38 5.07
N HIS A 347 4.27 -11.04 4.57
CA HIS A 347 3.73 -11.65 3.35
C HIS A 347 4.67 -11.43 2.15
N PHE A 348 5.34 -10.27 2.04
CA PHE A 348 6.30 -9.99 0.97
C PHE A 348 7.46 -11.00 0.96
N VAL A 349 7.94 -11.36 2.15
CA VAL A 349 9.00 -12.36 2.32
C VAL A 349 8.48 -13.75 1.99
N GLY A 350 7.27 -14.09 2.45
CA GLY A 350 6.64 -15.37 2.16
C GLY A 350 6.41 -15.61 0.66
N VAL A 351 5.88 -14.61 -0.05
CA VAL A 351 5.61 -14.67 -1.49
C VAL A 351 6.88 -14.88 -2.31
N PHE A 352 8.03 -14.40 -1.84
CA PHE A 352 9.32 -14.60 -2.50
C PHE A 352 9.65 -16.10 -2.73
N SER A 353 9.18 -17.00 -1.86
CA SER A 353 9.33 -18.46 -2.05
C SER A 353 8.76 -18.97 -3.38
N PHE A 354 7.68 -18.36 -3.86
CA PHE A 354 7.02 -18.73 -5.10
C PHE A 354 7.70 -18.11 -6.32
N TYR A 355 8.31 -16.93 -6.17
CA TYR A 355 9.12 -16.31 -7.23
C TYR A 355 10.39 -17.10 -7.52
N VAL A 356 11.09 -17.56 -6.47
CA VAL A 356 12.27 -18.43 -6.60
C VAL A 356 11.93 -19.71 -7.37
N THR A 357 10.76 -20.30 -7.10
CA THR A 357 10.32 -21.55 -7.74
C THR A 357 9.52 -21.33 -9.02
N LYS A 358 9.37 -20.08 -9.48
CA LYS A 358 8.55 -19.68 -10.65
C LYS A 358 7.09 -20.16 -10.59
N LYS A 359 6.54 -20.41 -9.40
CA LYS A 359 5.17 -20.91 -9.19
C LYS A 359 4.23 -19.79 -8.74
N THR A 360 4.15 -18.73 -9.56
CA THR A 360 3.33 -17.53 -9.30
C THR A 360 1.83 -17.83 -9.13
N LYS A 361 1.33 -18.98 -9.64
CA LYS A 361 -0.04 -19.44 -9.39
C LYS A 361 -0.39 -19.53 -7.90
N TYR A 362 0.57 -19.90 -7.04
CA TYR A 362 0.32 -19.98 -5.59
C TYR A 362 0.21 -18.61 -4.94
N VAL A 363 0.78 -17.56 -5.53
CA VAL A 363 0.58 -16.17 -5.09
C VAL A 363 -0.89 -15.79 -5.29
N PHE A 364 -1.40 -16.02 -6.50
CA PHE A 364 -2.80 -15.76 -6.84
C PHE A 364 -3.76 -16.54 -5.93
N ILE A 365 -3.56 -17.86 -5.79
CA ILE A 365 -4.39 -18.71 -4.94
C ILE A 365 -4.38 -18.23 -3.48
N SER A 366 -3.21 -17.80 -2.97
CA SER A 366 -3.10 -17.31 -1.59
C SER A 366 -3.87 -16.02 -1.38
N TYR A 367 -3.76 -15.05 -2.30
CA TYR A 367 -4.54 -13.80 -2.22
C TYR A 367 -6.03 -14.04 -2.41
N PHE A 368 -6.42 -14.95 -3.30
CA PHE A 368 -7.82 -15.26 -3.55
C PHE A 368 -8.49 -15.93 -2.34
N ILE A 369 -7.83 -16.91 -1.71
CA ILE A 369 -8.33 -17.52 -0.47
C ILE A 369 -8.45 -16.47 0.64
N ALA A 370 -7.43 -15.62 0.82
CA ALA A 370 -7.48 -14.55 1.81
C ALA A 370 -8.62 -13.57 1.55
N LEU A 371 -8.88 -13.21 0.27
CA LEU A 371 -10.00 -12.35 -0.12
C LEU A 371 -11.35 -13.00 0.18
N VAL A 372 -11.54 -14.27 -0.15
CA VAL A 372 -12.79 -14.99 0.14
C VAL A 372 -13.06 -15.03 1.64
N VAL A 373 -12.04 -15.36 2.44
CA VAL A 373 -12.15 -15.33 3.91
C VAL A 373 -12.45 -13.91 4.41
N ASN A 374 -11.77 -12.89 3.87
CA ASN A 374 -12.02 -11.50 4.22
C ASN A 374 -13.48 -11.09 3.98
N VAL A 375 -14.01 -11.38 2.79
CA VAL A 375 -15.40 -11.06 2.44
C VAL A 375 -16.38 -11.78 3.36
N ILE A 376 -16.26 -13.10 3.50
CA ILE A 376 -17.17 -13.90 4.34
C ILE A 376 -17.14 -13.41 5.79
N CYS A 377 -15.96 -13.21 6.36
CA CYS A 377 -15.84 -12.75 7.73
C CYS A 377 -16.33 -11.31 7.89
N ASN A 378 -16.15 -10.41 6.91
CA ASN A 378 -16.70 -9.06 6.99
C ASN A 378 -18.23 -9.07 6.99
N PHE A 379 -18.87 -9.88 6.15
CA PHE A 379 -20.33 -10.04 6.15
C PHE A 379 -20.88 -10.60 7.47
N ILE A 380 -20.08 -11.33 8.25
CA ILE A 380 -20.48 -11.88 9.55
C ILE A 380 -20.19 -10.89 10.69
N PHE A 381 -18.97 -10.35 10.76
CA PHE A 381 -18.47 -9.61 11.93
C PHE A 381 -18.83 -8.13 11.91
N ILE A 382 -18.96 -7.49 10.74
CA ILE A 382 -19.30 -6.06 10.67
C ILE A 382 -20.72 -5.79 11.20
N PRO A 383 -21.77 -6.56 10.85
CA PRO A 383 -23.10 -6.35 11.43
C PRO A 383 -23.15 -6.47 12.96
N MET A 384 -22.28 -7.31 13.55
CA MET A 384 -22.25 -7.56 15.00
C MET A 384 -21.38 -6.56 15.77
N PHE A 385 -20.26 -6.11 15.19
CA PHE A 385 -19.22 -5.36 15.89
C PHE A 385 -18.81 -4.05 15.19
N GLY A 386 -19.46 -3.67 14.09
CA GLY A 386 -19.17 -2.46 13.32
C GLY A 386 -17.69 -2.34 12.93
N ILE A 387 -17.09 -1.19 13.24
CA ILE A 387 -15.68 -0.88 12.94
C ILE A 387 -14.71 -1.85 13.63
N TYR A 388 -15.01 -2.34 14.84
CA TYR A 388 -14.18 -3.37 15.48
C TYR A 388 -14.20 -4.66 14.66
N GLY A 389 -15.37 -5.05 14.15
CA GLY A 389 -15.54 -6.21 13.26
C GLY A 389 -14.64 -6.10 12.03
N ALA A 390 -14.72 -4.99 11.30
CA ALA A 390 -13.86 -4.74 10.13
C ALA A 390 -12.36 -4.81 10.48
N SER A 391 -11.97 -4.26 11.63
CA SER A 391 -10.57 -4.27 12.11
C SER A 391 -10.06 -5.69 12.40
N PHE A 392 -10.86 -6.52 13.08
CA PHE A 392 -10.52 -7.92 13.36
C PHE A 392 -10.45 -8.77 12.11
N VAL A 393 -11.38 -8.56 11.17
CA VAL A 393 -11.38 -9.28 9.90
C VAL A 393 -10.13 -8.94 9.09
N ASN A 394 -9.73 -7.67 9.03
CA ASN A 394 -8.52 -7.26 8.33
C ASN A 394 -7.26 -7.96 8.90
N LEU A 395 -7.10 -7.95 10.23
CA LEU A 395 -6.04 -8.71 10.91
C LEU A 395 -6.09 -10.21 10.57
N GLY A 396 -7.28 -10.81 10.68
CA GLY A 396 -7.51 -12.23 10.41
C GLY A 396 -7.21 -12.61 8.97
N SER A 397 -7.54 -11.78 7.99
CA SER A 397 -7.30 -12.04 6.57
C SER A 397 -5.82 -12.02 6.21
N PHE A 398 -5.04 -11.08 6.75
CA PHE A 398 -3.58 -11.09 6.55
C PHE A 398 -2.89 -12.22 7.31
N PHE A 399 -3.40 -12.62 8.47
CA PHE A 399 -2.95 -13.82 9.16
C PHE A 399 -3.22 -15.09 8.34
N VAL A 400 -4.44 -15.25 7.81
CA VAL A 400 -4.82 -16.35 6.91
C VAL A 400 -3.95 -16.35 5.66
N LEU A 401 -3.71 -15.19 5.05
CA LEU A 401 -2.79 -15.07 3.92
C LEU A 401 -1.41 -15.64 4.26
N CYS A 402 -0.85 -15.29 5.41
CA CYS A 402 0.44 -15.81 5.87
C CYS A 402 0.41 -17.33 6.10
N LEU A 403 -0.69 -17.87 6.66
CA LEU A 403 -0.85 -19.31 6.86
C LEU A 403 -0.92 -20.08 5.54
N VAL A 404 -1.68 -19.56 4.55
CA VAL A 404 -1.82 -20.17 3.23
C VAL A 404 -0.48 -20.14 2.49
N ILE A 405 0.23 -19.01 2.52
CA ILE A 405 1.59 -18.90 1.97
C ILE A 405 2.52 -19.89 2.67
N TYR A 406 2.51 -19.94 4.00
CA TYR A 406 3.34 -20.86 4.77
C TYR A 406 3.06 -22.32 4.38
N HIS A 407 1.79 -22.72 4.26
CA HIS A 407 1.38 -24.06 3.83
C HIS A 407 1.92 -24.41 2.44
N PHE A 408 1.68 -23.56 1.43
CA PHE A 408 2.15 -23.82 0.08
C PHE A 408 3.68 -23.70 -0.05
N SER A 409 4.35 -22.89 0.77
CA SER A 409 5.81 -22.75 0.74
C SER A 409 6.53 -24.04 1.13
N LYS A 410 5.92 -24.90 1.96
CA LYS A 410 6.49 -26.21 2.37
C LYS A 410 6.81 -27.11 1.19
N LYS A 411 5.94 -27.11 0.16
CA LYS A 411 6.10 -27.91 -1.07
C LYS A 411 6.99 -27.23 -2.13
N ASN A 412 7.50 -26.03 -1.84
CA ASN A 412 8.26 -25.20 -2.76
C ASN A 412 9.60 -24.82 -2.12
N TYR A 413 9.80 -23.54 -1.79
CA TYR A 413 10.97 -23.06 -1.06
C TYR A 413 10.55 -22.65 0.35
N PHE A 414 10.74 -23.55 1.31
CA PHE A 414 10.22 -23.37 2.67
C PHE A 414 11.06 -22.41 3.50
N PHE A 415 10.41 -21.41 4.08
CA PHE A 415 10.95 -20.57 5.15
C PHE A 415 10.25 -20.94 6.46
N LYS A 416 11.02 -21.23 7.51
CA LYS A 416 10.44 -21.57 8.82
C LYS A 416 9.93 -20.28 9.47
N TYR A 417 8.70 -20.28 9.95
CA TYR A 417 8.16 -19.17 10.74
C TYR A 417 8.39 -19.52 12.21
N GLU A 418 9.02 -18.63 12.96
CA GLU A 418 9.23 -18.80 14.40
C GLU A 418 7.92 -18.45 15.14
N TRP A 419 6.87 -19.28 15.01
CA TRP A 419 5.52 -19.00 15.51
C TRP A 419 5.48 -18.59 16.99
N TYR A 420 6.24 -19.27 17.86
CA TYR A 420 6.36 -18.88 19.27
C TYR A 420 6.76 -17.40 19.43
N LYS A 421 7.77 -16.95 18.66
CA LYS A 421 8.26 -15.57 18.67
C LYS A 421 7.22 -14.58 18.14
N ILE A 422 6.48 -14.95 17.10
CA ILE A 422 5.39 -14.15 16.54
C ILE A 422 4.28 -13.95 17.58
N PHE A 423 3.79 -15.04 18.18
CA PHE A 423 2.73 -14.96 19.20
C PHE A 423 3.19 -14.23 20.46
N LEU A 424 4.44 -14.43 20.89
CA LEU A 424 5.02 -13.71 22.03
C LEU A 424 5.06 -12.20 21.78
N MET A 425 5.44 -11.75 20.58
CA MET A 425 5.41 -10.32 20.23
C MET A 425 4.00 -9.73 20.28
N LEU A 426 3.01 -10.44 19.74
CA LEU A 426 1.61 -10.00 19.78
C LEU A 426 1.06 -9.97 21.20
N PHE A 427 1.43 -10.96 22.02
CA PHE A 427 1.06 -10.99 23.43
C PHE A 427 1.66 -9.81 24.20
N VAL A 428 2.96 -9.54 24.05
CA VAL A 428 3.62 -8.40 24.71
C VAL A 428 3.05 -7.06 24.20
N TYR A 429 2.75 -6.95 22.90
CA TYR A 429 2.03 -5.80 22.35
C TYR A 429 0.70 -5.59 23.08
N ALA A 430 -0.13 -6.63 23.16
CA ALA A 430 -1.46 -6.53 23.76
C ALA A 430 -1.39 -6.21 25.25
N ALA A 431 -0.46 -6.85 25.98
CA ALA A 431 -0.24 -6.63 27.40
C ALA A 431 0.20 -5.18 27.72
N LEU A 432 1.05 -4.59 26.87
CA LEU A 432 1.51 -3.20 27.03
C LEU A 432 0.50 -2.17 26.53
N ALA A 433 -0.31 -2.51 25.54
CA ALA A 433 -1.31 -1.62 24.97
C ALA A 433 -2.58 -1.55 25.84
N ALA A 434 -3.05 -2.68 26.36
CA ALA A 434 -4.35 -2.79 27.04
C ALA A 434 -4.57 -1.79 28.20
N PRO A 435 -3.61 -1.53 29.11
CA PRO A 435 -3.83 -0.61 30.22
C PRO A 435 -4.23 0.81 29.76
N PHE A 436 -3.70 1.27 28.63
CA PHE A 436 -3.99 2.61 28.10
C PHE A 436 -5.35 2.73 27.42
N PHE A 437 -6.05 1.62 27.18
CA PHE A 437 -7.43 1.61 26.66
C PHE A 437 -8.47 1.52 27.77
N TYR A 438 -8.15 0.83 28.87
CA TYR A 438 -9.10 0.61 29.97
C TYR A 438 -8.96 1.62 31.11
N PHE A 439 -7.78 2.21 31.32
CA PHE A 439 -7.57 3.18 32.39
C PHE A 439 -7.43 4.60 31.85
N THR A 440 -8.21 5.52 32.41
CA THR A 440 -8.06 6.96 32.20
C THR A 440 -7.08 7.53 33.20
N PHE A 441 -6.03 8.20 32.72
CA PHE A 441 -5.03 8.83 33.57
C PHE A 441 -5.38 10.30 33.79
N GLU A 442 -5.50 10.74 35.05
CA GLU A 442 -5.76 12.14 35.38
C GLU A 442 -4.58 13.06 35.02
N ASN A 443 -3.35 12.58 35.23
CA ASN A 443 -2.13 13.33 34.94
C ASN A 443 -1.58 12.98 33.54
N ARG A 444 -1.69 13.94 32.61
CA ARG A 444 -1.24 13.78 31.22
C ARG A 444 0.26 13.57 31.07
N LEU A 445 1.10 14.15 31.92
CA LEU A 445 2.55 13.93 31.88
C LEU A 445 2.90 12.50 32.30
N LEU A 446 2.21 12.00 33.33
CA LEU A 446 2.35 10.61 33.78
C LEU A 446 1.91 9.64 32.68
N GLU A 447 0.77 9.88 32.02
CA GLU A 447 0.30 9.07 30.89
C GLU A 447 1.36 8.96 29.78
N ILE A 448 1.91 10.10 29.35
CA ILE A 448 2.94 10.15 28.31
C ILE A 448 4.21 9.42 28.75
N ALA A 449 4.67 9.63 29.98
CA ALA A 449 5.84 8.96 30.52
C ALA A 449 5.66 7.43 30.57
N LEU A 450 4.48 6.95 30.99
CA LEU A 450 4.15 5.52 31.02
C LEU A 450 4.09 4.93 29.61
N LYS A 451 3.58 5.66 28.60
CA LYS A 451 3.61 5.22 27.20
C LYS A 451 5.03 5.07 26.67
N PHE A 452 5.92 6.03 26.96
CA PHE A 452 7.33 5.91 26.61
C PHE A 452 7.99 4.71 27.30
N LEU A 453 7.70 4.51 28.59
CA LEU A 453 8.20 3.36 29.34
C LEU A 453 7.69 2.04 28.74
N ALA A 454 6.43 1.95 28.35
CA ALA A 454 5.86 0.79 27.67
C ALA A 454 6.59 0.50 26.36
N VAL A 455 6.80 1.49 25.49
CA VAL A 455 7.56 1.35 24.25
C VAL A 455 8.99 0.86 24.54
N ILE A 456 9.71 1.52 25.44
CA ILE A 456 11.09 1.15 25.78
C ILE A 456 11.15 -0.27 26.35
N SER A 457 10.18 -0.67 27.18
CA SER A 457 10.15 -1.98 27.84
C SER A 457 9.94 -3.15 26.87
N TYR A 458 9.31 -2.93 25.71
CA TYR A 458 8.95 -3.98 24.75
C TYR A 458 10.12 -4.92 24.38
N PRO A 459 11.28 -4.44 23.87
CA PRO A 459 12.43 -5.31 23.59
C PRO A 459 13.01 -5.98 24.83
N PHE A 460 12.95 -5.35 26.01
CA PHE A 460 13.46 -5.95 27.26
C PHE A 460 12.58 -7.08 27.76
N ILE A 461 11.26 -6.93 27.66
CA ILE A 461 10.31 -8.00 28.00
C ILE A 461 10.55 -9.20 27.08
N LEU A 462 10.74 -8.98 25.77
CA LEU A 462 11.09 -10.07 24.85
C LEU A 462 12.41 -10.76 25.24
N TYR A 463 13.41 -10.00 25.70
CA TYR A 463 14.66 -10.56 26.19
C TYR A 463 14.44 -11.49 27.39
N MET A 464 13.55 -11.16 28.33
CA MET A 464 13.21 -12.01 29.48
C MET A 464 12.60 -13.36 29.07
N PHE A 465 11.89 -13.43 27.94
CA PHE A 465 11.29 -14.64 27.40
C PHE A 465 12.22 -15.43 26.45
N ASN A 466 13.53 -15.21 26.53
CA ASN A 466 14.55 -15.87 25.68
C ASN A 466 14.29 -15.71 24.17
N PHE A 467 13.78 -14.53 23.77
CA PHE A 467 13.48 -14.25 22.37
C PHE A 467 14.74 -14.21 21.48
N TYR A 468 15.81 -13.59 21.97
CA TYR A 468 17.06 -13.36 21.22
C TYR A 468 18.03 -14.53 21.37
N GLU A 469 18.67 -14.93 20.28
CA GLU A 469 19.74 -15.93 20.28
C GLU A 469 21.02 -15.38 20.96
N PRO A 470 21.84 -16.25 21.59
CA PRO A 470 23.08 -15.83 22.24
C PRO A 470 24.04 -15.06 21.32
N ILE A 471 24.10 -15.44 20.03
CA ILE A 471 24.93 -14.78 19.01
C ILE A 471 24.45 -13.33 18.77
N GLU A 472 23.14 -13.12 18.82
CA GLU A 472 22.50 -11.82 18.60
C GLU A 472 22.76 -10.89 19.79
N ILE A 473 22.65 -11.43 21.01
CA ILE A 473 22.98 -10.70 22.25
C ILE A 473 24.47 -10.31 22.28
N LYS A 474 25.37 -11.23 21.87
CA LYS A 474 26.81 -10.95 21.80
C LYS A 474 27.14 -9.87 20.77
N SER A 475 26.47 -9.88 19.62
CA SER A 475 26.61 -8.84 18.59
C SER A 475 26.14 -7.47 19.11
N PHE A 476 25.00 -7.42 19.80
CA PHE A 476 24.47 -6.19 20.37
C PHE A 476 25.36 -5.60 21.48
N ARG A 477 25.87 -6.45 22.38
CA ARG A 477 26.88 -6.05 23.40
C ARG A 477 28.16 -5.52 22.76
N GLY A 478 28.62 -6.18 21.69
CA GLY A 478 29.77 -5.70 20.91
C GLY A 478 29.55 -4.33 20.26
N PHE A 479 28.34 -4.07 19.74
CA PHE A 479 27.97 -2.77 19.18
C PHE A 479 27.93 -1.67 20.25
N ILE A 480 27.27 -1.93 21.39
CA ILE A 480 27.23 -1.00 22.53
C ILE A 480 28.65 -0.67 23.02
N ASN A 481 29.50 -1.69 23.22
CA ASN A 481 30.87 -1.48 23.66
C ASN A 481 31.71 -0.69 22.64
N LYS A 482 31.42 -0.83 21.35
CA LYS A 482 32.14 -0.12 20.28
C LYS A 482 31.77 1.36 20.17
N TYR A 483 30.52 1.74 20.48
CA TYR A 483 30.01 3.10 20.25
C TYR A 483 29.68 3.90 21.52
N LEU A 484 29.19 3.26 22.59
CA LEU A 484 28.87 3.94 23.86
C LEU A 484 30.10 4.05 24.78
N PHE A 485 31.01 3.07 24.75
CA PHE A 485 32.21 3.07 25.61
C PHE A 485 33.46 3.69 24.95
N ARG A 486 33.38 4.14 23.69
CA ARG A 486 34.45 4.92 23.03
C ARG A 486 34.36 6.44 23.23
N ILE A 487 33.40 6.93 24.02
CA ILE A 487 33.28 8.35 24.41
C ILE A 487 34.08 8.64 25.72
N LYS A 488 34.82 7.66 26.24
CA LYS A 488 35.80 7.86 27.31
C LYS A 488 37.20 7.42 26.85
N VAL A 489 37.85 8.22 26.02
CA VAL A 489 39.32 8.44 26.04
C VAL A 489 39.57 9.87 25.59
#